data_AF-A0A6N3BCJ3-F1
#
_entry.id   AF-A0A6N3BCJ3-F1
#
_cell.length_a   1.000
_cell.length_b   1.000
_cell.length_c   1.000
_cell.angle_alpha   90.00
_cell.angle_beta   90.00
_cell.angle_gamma   90.00
#
_symmetry.space_group_name_H-M   'P 1'
#
loop_
_entity.id
_entity.type
_entity.pdbx_description
1 polymer ?
#
loop_
_entity_poly.entity_id
_entity_poly.type
_entity_poly.pdbx_seq_one_letter_code
_entity_poly.pdbx_strand_id
1 'polypeptide(L)'
;MNVNHVLLIFKSALEYADFKGINNLLADNCQYINVERNILKNGKIEVYDFLNSMAKRTRDDNLAVYAHMMTLSEGTNEKEFFYEGERGLAIAYNEIDNYAIGMFIELDSNNFINKIIVSNNIPSFRLDKHRAENNSPPIDYIFYKKPVDFLDWLTAISIWLETGYVDEYSFYDSLADECCVHFQRKNQEPILLLGKEQIINDFSKIMNLFFYTMPHIINDKNNRSFIKYGPMTIEIGRSLAGPANSVHIYIDDSED
;
A
#
# COMPACT_ATOMS: atom_id res chain seq x y z
N MET A 1 10.68 3.22 12.63
CA MET A 1 10.03 2.68 11.42
C MET A 1 10.74 1.38 11.07
N ASN A 2 10.03 0.32 10.68
CA ASN A 2 10.66 -0.93 10.26
C ASN A 2 10.48 -1.14 8.75
N VAL A 3 11.13 -2.17 8.20
CA VAL A 3 11.09 -2.50 6.77
C VAL A 3 9.67 -2.78 6.27
N ASN A 4 8.86 -3.55 7.02
CA ASN A 4 7.51 -3.93 6.58
C ASN A 4 6.61 -2.71 6.38
N HIS A 5 6.64 -1.77 7.31
CA HIS A 5 5.88 -0.53 7.21
C HIS A 5 6.32 0.29 5.99
N VAL A 6 7.62 0.36 5.71
CA VAL A 6 8.12 1.05 4.50
C VAL A 6 7.67 0.35 3.23
N LEU A 7 7.73 -0.99 3.19
CA LEU A 7 7.26 -1.78 2.05
C LEU A 7 5.76 -1.55 1.78
N LEU A 8 4.93 -1.46 2.82
CA LEU A 8 3.50 -1.14 2.65
C LEU A 8 3.28 0.27 2.08
N ILE A 9 4.05 1.27 2.53
CA ILE A 9 3.98 2.62 1.92
C ILE A 9 4.44 2.57 0.47
N PHE A 10 5.50 1.82 0.15
CA PHE A 10 5.97 1.62 -1.22
C PHE A 10 4.95 0.93 -2.11
N LYS A 11 4.26 -0.10 -1.60
CA LYS A 11 3.15 -0.77 -2.28
C LYS A 11 2.10 0.27 -2.69
N SER A 12 1.61 1.07 -1.75
CA SER A 12 0.62 2.10 -2.06
C SER A 12 1.14 3.16 -3.04
N ALA A 13 2.40 3.58 -2.91
CA ALA A 13 3.03 4.53 -3.83
C ALA A 13 3.19 3.97 -5.26
N LEU A 14 3.49 2.68 -5.40
CA LEU A 14 3.61 1.97 -6.67
C LEU A 14 2.25 1.83 -7.35
N GLU A 15 1.25 1.32 -6.64
CA GLU A 15 -0.11 1.10 -7.15
C GLU A 15 -0.80 2.41 -7.52
N TYR A 16 -0.63 3.44 -6.68
CA TYR A 16 -1.15 4.77 -6.96
C TYR A 16 -0.30 5.57 -7.96
N ALA A 17 0.90 5.09 -8.28
CA ALA A 17 1.92 5.79 -9.06
C ALA A 17 2.19 7.20 -8.52
N ASP A 18 2.46 7.38 -7.23
CA ASP A 18 2.90 8.64 -6.63
C ASP A 18 3.87 8.37 -5.48
N PHE A 19 5.09 8.89 -5.60
CA PHE A 19 6.16 8.71 -4.61
C PHE A 19 6.35 9.91 -3.69
N LYS A 20 5.47 10.92 -3.72
CA LYS A 20 5.61 12.13 -2.89
C LYS A 20 5.83 11.84 -1.41
N GLY A 21 5.12 10.85 -0.86
CA GLY A 21 5.29 10.41 0.53
C GLY A 21 6.64 9.75 0.82
N ILE A 22 7.33 9.21 -0.18
CA ILE A 22 8.59 8.47 -0.02
C ILE A 22 9.79 9.39 0.19
N ASN A 23 9.78 10.63 -0.32
CA ASN A 23 10.93 11.53 -0.21
C ASN A 23 11.40 11.74 1.25
N ASN A 24 10.44 11.82 2.18
CA ASN A 24 10.76 12.00 3.60
C ASN A 24 11.28 10.72 4.27
N LEU A 25 11.21 9.58 3.59
CA LEU A 25 11.70 8.29 4.08
C LEU A 25 13.08 7.95 3.52
N LEU A 26 13.58 8.68 2.51
CA LEU A 26 14.89 8.46 1.90
C LEU A 26 16.02 9.08 2.73
N ALA A 27 17.08 8.30 2.95
CA ALA A 27 18.36 8.79 3.48
C ALA A 27 19.07 9.66 2.43
N ASP A 28 19.93 10.60 2.87
CA ASP A 28 20.59 11.55 1.97
C ASP A 28 21.51 10.86 0.94
N ASN A 29 22.16 9.77 1.32
CA ASN A 29 23.06 8.97 0.51
C ASN A 29 22.42 7.67 0.00
N CYS A 30 21.10 7.60 -0.09
CA CYS A 30 20.41 6.37 -0.50
C CYS A 30 20.74 5.94 -1.93
N GLN A 31 20.55 4.66 -2.22
CA GLN A 31 20.90 4.08 -3.52
C GLN A 31 19.73 3.32 -4.12
N TYR A 32 19.56 3.46 -5.43
CA TYR A 32 18.70 2.58 -6.22
C TYR A 32 19.58 1.62 -7.00
N ILE A 33 19.44 0.32 -6.76
CA ILE A 33 20.38 -0.70 -7.20
C ILE A 33 19.62 -1.83 -7.90
N ASN A 34 20.22 -2.42 -8.93
CA ASN A 34 19.75 -3.70 -9.46
C ASN A 34 20.38 -4.88 -8.69
N VAL A 35 19.89 -6.09 -8.94
CA VAL A 35 20.44 -7.33 -8.35
C VAL A 35 21.89 -7.65 -8.69
N GLU A 36 22.47 -6.97 -9.67
CA GLU A 36 23.87 -7.14 -10.07
C GLU A 36 24.81 -6.17 -9.33
N ARG A 37 24.30 -5.48 -8.31
CA ARG A 37 24.99 -4.44 -7.54
C ARG A 37 25.35 -3.18 -8.35
N ASN A 38 24.76 -3.01 -9.53
CA ASN A 38 24.93 -1.78 -10.29
C ASN A 38 24.09 -0.69 -9.62
N ILE A 39 24.76 0.32 -9.07
CA ILE A 39 24.11 1.54 -8.57
C ILE A 39 23.57 2.29 -9.79
N LEU A 40 22.25 2.33 -9.93
CA LEU A 40 21.57 3.01 -11.03
C LEU A 40 21.35 4.50 -10.73
N LYS A 41 21.16 4.81 -9.44
CA LYS A 41 21.01 6.17 -8.89
C LYS A 41 21.64 6.25 -7.52
N ASN A 42 22.27 7.37 -7.22
CA ASN A 42 22.99 7.57 -5.96
C ASN A 42 22.66 8.93 -5.35
N GLY A 43 22.26 8.91 -4.08
CA GLY A 43 21.82 10.09 -3.35
C GLY A 43 20.32 10.36 -3.51
N LYS A 44 19.75 10.97 -2.47
CA LYS A 44 18.31 11.22 -2.32
C LYS A 44 17.66 11.87 -3.53
N ILE A 45 18.28 12.91 -4.08
CA ILE A 45 17.74 13.67 -5.22
C ILE A 45 17.61 12.76 -6.45
N GLU A 46 18.69 12.08 -6.84
CA GLU A 46 18.67 11.21 -8.03
C GLU A 46 17.71 10.03 -7.90
N VAL A 47 17.68 9.41 -6.72
CA VAL A 47 16.76 8.29 -6.43
C VAL A 47 15.31 8.77 -6.49
N TYR A 48 15.01 9.91 -5.86
CA TYR A 48 13.65 10.45 -5.84
C TYR A 48 13.17 10.88 -7.24
N ASP A 49 14.02 11.55 -8.02
CA ASP A 49 13.70 11.93 -9.40
C ASP A 49 13.47 10.71 -10.29
N PHE A 50 14.20 9.62 -10.06
CA PHE A 50 14.02 8.37 -10.77
C PHE A 50 12.68 7.70 -10.44
N LEU A 51 12.31 7.63 -9.15
CA LEU A 51 11.00 7.12 -8.72
C LEU A 51 9.85 7.96 -9.31
N ASN A 52 9.97 9.29 -9.28
CA ASN A 52 8.96 10.18 -9.89
C ASN A 52 8.86 9.98 -11.40
N SER A 53 9.97 9.71 -12.08
CA SER A 53 9.98 9.38 -13.50
C SER A 53 9.30 8.04 -13.79
N MET A 54 9.45 7.04 -12.90
CA MET A 54 8.70 5.78 -12.99
C MET A 54 7.20 6.02 -12.84
N ALA A 55 6.78 6.72 -11.78
CA ALA A 55 5.37 7.07 -11.57
C ALA A 55 4.77 7.84 -12.74
N LYS A 56 5.52 8.79 -13.32
CA LYS A 56 5.09 9.51 -14.52
C LYS A 56 4.84 8.56 -15.70
N ARG A 57 5.78 7.67 -16.01
CA ARG A 57 5.60 6.68 -17.10
C ARG A 57 4.39 5.79 -16.85
N THR A 58 4.23 5.26 -15.63
CA THR A 58 3.06 4.45 -15.25
C THR A 58 1.74 5.16 -15.56
N ARG A 59 1.63 6.45 -15.24
CA ARG A 59 0.43 7.25 -15.53
C ARG A 59 0.29 7.56 -17.02
N ASP A 60 1.37 7.99 -17.69
CA ASP A 60 1.37 8.35 -19.11
C ASP A 60 0.99 7.14 -19.99
N ASP A 61 1.43 5.94 -19.60
CA ASP A 61 1.15 4.68 -20.29
C ASP A 61 -0.15 3.99 -19.81
N ASN A 62 -0.85 4.57 -18.81
CA ASN A 62 -2.05 4.02 -18.18
C ASN A 62 -1.86 2.55 -17.75
N LEU A 63 -0.71 2.26 -17.13
CA LEU A 63 -0.36 0.92 -16.66
C LEU A 63 -0.97 0.68 -15.28
N ALA A 64 -1.68 -0.42 -15.12
CA ALA A 64 -2.07 -0.89 -13.79
C ALA A 64 -0.85 -1.54 -13.12
N VAL A 65 -0.58 -1.18 -11.87
CA VAL A 65 0.49 -1.77 -11.07
C VAL A 65 -0.14 -2.47 -9.88
N TYR A 66 0.25 -3.72 -9.66
CA TYR A 66 -0.16 -4.51 -8.51
C TYR A 66 1.10 -4.85 -7.72
N ALA A 67 1.10 -4.57 -6.42
CA ALA A 67 2.21 -4.93 -5.55
C ALA A 67 1.71 -5.75 -4.36
N HIS A 68 2.49 -6.74 -3.95
CA HIS A 68 2.13 -7.65 -2.86
C HIS A 68 3.37 -7.92 -2.01
N MET A 69 3.24 -7.76 -0.69
CA MET A 69 4.24 -8.25 0.26
C MET A 69 4.57 -9.73 0.00
N MET A 70 5.86 -10.03 -0.09
CA MET A 70 6.34 -11.39 -0.26
C MET A 70 7.43 -11.71 0.77
N THR A 71 7.51 -12.98 1.11
CA THR A 71 8.64 -13.56 1.86
C THR A 71 9.38 -14.52 0.95
N LEU A 72 10.70 -14.37 0.82
CA LEU A 72 11.54 -15.31 0.08
C LEU A 72 11.53 -16.69 0.76
N SER A 73 11.26 -17.72 -0.04
CA SER A 73 11.27 -19.13 0.38
C SER A 73 12.66 -19.75 0.17
N GLU A 74 12.92 -20.92 0.75
CA GLU A 74 14.15 -21.67 0.50
C GLU A 74 14.47 -21.75 -1.01
N GLY A 75 15.65 -21.26 -1.40
CA GLY A 75 16.09 -21.17 -2.78
C GLY A 75 17.52 -20.69 -2.86
N THR A 76 18.35 -21.39 -3.64
CA THR A 76 19.81 -21.21 -3.68
C THR A 76 20.23 -19.82 -4.17
N ASN A 77 21.14 -19.21 -3.39
CA ASN A 77 21.92 -18.01 -3.66
C ASN A 77 22.22 -17.77 -5.15
N GLU A 78 21.42 -16.93 -5.80
CA GLU A 78 21.92 -16.14 -6.92
C GLU A 78 22.10 -14.70 -6.44
N LYS A 79 23.33 -14.46 -5.95
CA LYS A 79 23.94 -13.16 -5.57
C LYS A 79 23.58 -12.69 -4.15
N GLU A 80 24.61 -12.16 -3.49
CA GLU A 80 24.73 -11.74 -2.07
C GLU A 80 23.69 -10.70 -1.55
N PHE A 81 22.53 -10.53 -2.18
CA PHE A 81 21.48 -9.61 -1.76
C PHE A 81 20.22 -10.28 -1.24
N PHE A 82 20.00 -11.56 -1.51
CA PHE A 82 18.77 -12.25 -1.12
C PHE A 82 19.01 -13.36 -0.12
N TYR A 83 18.24 -13.37 0.95
CA TYR A 83 18.26 -14.44 1.95
C TYR A 83 16.87 -14.99 2.20
N GLU A 84 16.82 -16.27 2.59
CA GLU A 84 15.57 -16.92 2.98
C GLU A 84 14.90 -16.14 4.13
N GLY A 85 13.58 -15.94 4.04
CA GLY A 85 12.82 -15.17 5.01
C GLY A 85 12.92 -13.65 4.82
N GLU A 86 13.74 -13.16 3.88
CA GLU A 86 13.75 -11.75 3.52
C GLU A 86 12.40 -11.33 2.94
N ARG A 87 11.98 -10.12 3.30
CA ARG A 87 10.71 -9.54 2.86
C ARG A 87 10.91 -8.47 1.82
N GLY A 88 10.03 -8.47 0.84
CA GLY A 88 10.01 -7.49 -0.24
C GLY A 88 8.61 -7.31 -0.80
N LEU A 89 8.53 -6.63 -1.95
CA LEU A 89 7.33 -6.53 -2.77
C LEU A 89 7.53 -7.33 -4.05
N ALA A 90 6.58 -8.22 -4.31
CA ALA A 90 6.35 -8.79 -5.62
C ALA A 90 5.49 -7.80 -6.42
N ILE A 91 5.90 -7.45 -7.64
CA ILE A 91 5.28 -6.41 -8.47
C ILE A 91 4.88 -7.01 -9.82
N ALA A 92 3.64 -6.75 -10.21
CA ALA A 92 3.06 -7.10 -11.51
C ALA A 92 2.53 -5.84 -12.21
N TYR A 93 2.56 -5.86 -13.54
CA TYR A 93 2.02 -4.80 -14.39
C TYR A 93 0.90 -5.37 -15.26
N ASN A 94 -0.24 -4.67 -15.33
CA ASN A 94 -1.44 -4.97 -16.11
C ASN A 94 -2.18 -6.29 -15.78
N GLU A 95 -1.50 -7.29 -15.25
CA GLU A 95 -2.07 -8.60 -14.90
C GLU A 95 -1.79 -8.89 -13.43
N ILE A 96 -2.86 -8.97 -12.62
CA ILE A 96 -2.77 -9.41 -11.23
C ILE A 96 -2.21 -10.84 -11.17
N ASP A 97 -1.45 -11.16 -10.11
CA ASP A 97 -0.80 -12.46 -9.88
C ASP A 97 0.33 -12.86 -10.85
N ASN A 98 0.62 -12.05 -11.88
CA ASN A 98 1.80 -12.23 -12.75
C ASN A 98 3.02 -11.45 -12.22
N TYR A 99 3.42 -11.74 -10.97
CA TYR A 99 4.49 -11.02 -10.29
C TYR A 99 5.87 -11.36 -10.86
N ALA A 100 6.45 -10.42 -11.60
CA ALA A 100 7.71 -10.60 -12.32
C ALA A 100 8.86 -9.75 -11.78
N ILE A 101 8.57 -8.74 -10.95
CA ILE A 101 9.57 -7.83 -10.40
C ILE A 101 9.59 -7.90 -8.87
N GLY A 102 10.77 -8.08 -8.29
CA GLY A 102 10.98 -8.05 -6.84
C GLY A 102 11.59 -6.71 -6.43
N MET A 103 11.07 -6.10 -5.37
CA MET A 103 11.62 -4.88 -4.76
C MET A 103 11.89 -5.11 -3.27
N PHE A 104 13.08 -4.73 -2.81
CA PHE A 104 13.54 -4.90 -1.43
C PHE A 104 14.10 -3.58 -0.91
N ILE A 105 14.04 -3.40 0.41
CA ILE A 105 14.41 -2.15 1.07
C ILE A 105 15.36 -2.47 2.23
N GLU A 106 16.52 -1.82 2.21
CA GLU A 106 17.41 -1.76 3.37
C GLU A 106 17.28 -0.39 4.05
N LEU A 107 17.10 -0.40 5.37
CA LEU A 107 17.10 0.82 6.18
C LEU A 107 18.49 1.08 6.78
N ASP A 108 18.83 2.35 6.98
CA ASP A 108 19.99 2.75 7.77
C ASP A 108 19.71 2.66 9.29
N SER A 109 20.72 2.99 10.11
CA SER A 109 20.60 3.01 11.58
C SER A 109 19.59 4.02 12.12
N ASN A 110 19.18 5.00 11.32
CA ASN A 110 18.19 6.02 11.66
C ASN A 110 16.78 5.64 11.13
N ASN A 111 16.63 4.44 10.56
CA ASN A 111 15.41 3.93 9.92
C ASN A 111 14.98 4.69 8.65
N PHE A 112 15.89 5.38 7.97
CA PHE A 112 15.66 5.90 6.63
C PHE A 112 16.05 4.85 5.58
N ILE A 113 15.43 4.90 4.42
CA ILE A 113 15.74 4.02 3.29
C ILE A 113 17.15 4.33 2.80
N ASN A 114 18.03 3.36 2.98
CA ASN A 114 19.41 3.40 2.52
C ASN A 114 19.54 2.80 1.13
N LYS A 115 18.84 1.68 0.86
CA LYS A 115 18.85 1.05 -0.46
C LYS A 115 17.46 0.61 -0.89
N ILE A 116 17.18 0.82 -2.18
CA ILE A 116 16.07 0.22 -2.90
C ILE A 116 16.68 -0.74 -3.91
N ILE A 117 16.42 -2.03 -3.76
CA ILE A 117 16.99 -3.10 -4.58
C ILE A 117 15.87 -3.67 -5.45
N VAL A 118 16.09 -3.73 -6.77
CA VAL A 118 15.10 -4.30 -7.71
C VAL A 118 15.65 -5.43 -8.56
N SER A 119 14.81 -6.44 -8.78
CA SER A 119 15.10 -7.63 -9.59
C SER A 119 13.99 -7.93 -10.59
N ASN A 120 14.36 -8.34 -11.80
CA ASN A 120 13.43 -8.99 -12.74
C ASN A 120 13.57 -10.53 -12.71
N ASN A 121 14.43 -11.06 -11.83
CA ASN A 121 14.61 -12.49 -11.61
C ASN A 121 14.45 -12.73 -10.10
N ILE A 122 13.22 -12.95 -9.67
CA ILE A 122 12.90 -13.13 -8.24
C ILE A 122 13.16 -14.60 -7.88
N PRO A 123 13.89 -14.90 -6.80
CA PRO A 123 13.98 -16.25 -6.26
C PRO A 123 12.60 -16.82 -5.91
N SER A 124 12.52 -18.11 -5.55
CA SER A 124 11.27 -18.67 -5.03
C SER A 124 10.75 -17.84 -3.84
N PHE A 125 9.47 -17.48 -3.86
CA PHE A 125 8.84 -16.68 -2.81
C PHE A 125 7.43 -17.18 -2.52
N ARG A 126 6.91 -16.78 -1.36
CA ARG A 126 5.48 -16.87 -1.04
C ARG A 126 4.90 -15.47 -0.90
N LEU A 127 3.66 -15.31 -1.34
CA LEU A 127 2.90 -14.09 -1.12
C LEU A 127 2.33 -14.10 0.30
N ASP A 128 2.54 -13.02 1.03
CA ASP A 128 2.13 -12.92 2.42
C ASP A 128 0.62 -12.65 2.53
N LYS A 129 -0.12 -13.46 3.29
CA LYS A 129 -1.55 -13.22 3.56
C LYS A 129 -1.75 -12.85 5.03
N HIS A 130 -1.24 -11.69 5.43
CA HIS A 130 -1.09 -11.29 6.83
C HIS A 130 -2.34 -11.49 7.70
N ARG A 131 -3.49 -11.00 7.25
CA ARG A 131 -4.75 -11.14 7.99
C ARG A 131 -5.30 -12.56 8.04
N ALA A 132 -4.97 -13.40 7.06
CA ALA A 132 -5.35 -14.82 7.06
C ALA A 132 -4.42 -15.66 7.95
N GLU A 133 -3.15 -15.27 8.04
CA GLU A 133 -2.09 -16.04 8.69
C GLU A 133 -1.93 -15.72 10.19
N ASN A 134 -2.40 -14.57 10.68
CA ASN A 134 -2.22 -14.15 12.07
C ASN A 134 -3.51 -13.65 12.73
N ASN A 135 -3.81 -14.15 13.95
CA ASN A 135 -4.93 -13.67 14.79
C ASN A 135 -4.72 -12.25 15.35
N SER A 136 -3.54 -11.65 15.13
CA SER A 136 -3.21 -10.25 15.42
C SER A 136 -1.99 -9.89 14.56
N PRO A 137 -1.94 -8.75 13.87
CA PRO A 137 -0.78 -8.37 13.12
C PRO A 137 0.33 -8.08 14.12
N PRO A 138 1.56 -8.43 13.74
CA PRO A 138 2.71 -7.91 14.44
C PRO A 138 2.59 -6.37 14.46
N ILE A 139 2.95 -5.75 15.60
CA ILE A 139 3.06 -4.29 15.77
C ILE A 139 3.84 -3.65 14.60
N ASP A 140 4.63 -4.46 13.90
CA ASP A 140 5.41 -4.10 12.74
C ASP A 140 4.64 -3.63 11.50
N TYR A 141 3.31 -3.75 11.45
CA TYR A 141 2.52 -3.49 10.23
C TYR A 141 1.54 -2.32 10.34
N ILE A 142 1.63 -1.51 11.40
CA ILE A 142 0.65 -0.46 11.68
C ILE A 142 0.96 0.80 10.89
N PHE A 143 -0.04 1.41 10.23
CA PHE A 143 0.04 2.79 9.77
C PHE A 143 -0.22 3.73 10.95
N TYR A 144 0.83 4.29 11.54
CA TYR A 144 0.77 5.11 12.77
C TYR A 144 0.85 6.62 12.53
N LYS A 145 1.00 7.05 11.27
CA LYS A 145 1.01 8.47 10.92
C LYS A 145 -0.44 8.95 10.75
N LYS A 146 -0.78 10.11 11.31
CA LYS A 146 -2.03 10.82 10.98
C LYS A 146 -2.10 11.09 9.47
N PRO A 147 -3.10 10.57 8.75
CA PRO A 147 -3.26 10.86 7.33
C PRO A 147 -3.47 12.35 7.07
N VAL A 148 -2.70 12.95 6.14
CA VAL A 148 -2.81 14.38 5.80
C VAL A 148 -3.12 14.64 4.33
N ASP A 149 -2.78 13.70 3.44
CA ASP A 149 -3.09 13.75 2.00
C ASP A 149 -3.84 12.52 1.48
N PHE A 150 -4.31 12.57 0.24
CA PHE A 150 -5.17 11.52 -0.34
C PHE A 150 -4.44 10.17 -0.41
N LEU A 151 -3.13 10.18 -0.69
CA LEU A 151 -2.33 8.96 -0.70
C LEU A 151 -2.15 8.39 0.72
N ASP A 152 -1.93 9.24 1.74
CA ASP A 152 -1.87 8.77 3.13
C ASP A 152 -3.17 8.03 3.51
N TRP A 153 -4.32 8.55 3.07
CA TRP A 153 -5.62 7.94 3.31
C TRP A 153 -5.81 6.59 2.61
N LEU A 154 -5.48 6.52 1.32
CA LEU A 154 -5.51 5.25 0.58
C LEU A 154 -4.55 4.23 1.21
N THR A 155 -3.37 4.68 1.62
CA THR A 155 -2.35 3.86 2.29
C THR A 155 -2.87 3.33 3.62
N ALA A 156 -3.45 4.19 4.47
CA ALA A 156 -4.00 3.80 5.77
C ALA A 156 -5.12 2.76 5.64
N ILE A 157 -6.08 2.96 4.72
CA ILE A 157 -7.17 2.02 4.48
C ILE A 157 -6.66 0.72 3.87
N SER A 158 -5.74 0.77 2.89
CA SER A 158 -5.15 -0.43 2.29
C SER A 158 -4.44 -1.29 3.34
N ILE A 159 -3.64 -0.67 4.21
CA ILE A 159 -2.94 -1.36 5.31
C ILE A 159 -3.93 -1.95 6.30
N TRP A 160 -5.00 -1.22 6.64
CA TRP A 160 -6.04 -1.75 7.52
C TRP A 160 -6.69 -3.01 6.94
N LEU A 161 -7.06 -3.01 5.65
CA LEU A 161 -7.67 -4.17 5.02
C LEU A 161 -6.71 -5.38 4.96
N GLU A 162 -5.44 -5.13 4.65
CA GLU A 162 -4.38 -6.15 4.49
C GLU A 162 -3.96 -6.79 5.82
N THR A 163 -3.94 -6.02 6.90
CA THR A 163 -3.37 -6.43 8.19
C THR A 163 -4.43 -6.62 9.28
N GLY A 164 -5.62 -6.06 9.07
CA GLY A 164 -6.71 -5.96 10.03
C GLY A 164 -6.57 -4.81 11.03
N TYR A 165 -5.50 -4.01 10.99
CA TYR A 165 -5.19 -3.04 12.04
C TYR A 165 -4.74 -1.68 11.49
N VAL A 166 -5.06 -0.63 12.25
CA VAL A 166 -4.65 0.76 12.04
C VAL A 166 -4.46 1.45 13.40
N ASP A 167 -3.70 2.53 13.45
CA ASP A 167 -3.81 3.46 14.58
C ASP A 167 -5.14 4.22 14.48
N GLU A 168 -6.17 3.70 15.17
CA GLU A 168 -7.52 4.26 15.17
C GLU A 168 -7.55 5.72 15.62
N TYR A 169 -6.71 6.13 16.58
CA TYR A 169 -6.68 7.52 17.03
C TYR A 169 -6.21 8.45 15.92
N SER A 170 -5.07 8.12 15.31
CA SER A 170 -4.50 8.90 14.20
C SER A 170 -5.43 8.92 12.98
N PHE A 171 -6.10 7.79 12.69
CA PHE A 171 -7.05 7.67 11.59
C PHE A 171 -8.30 8.53 11.83
N TYR A 172 -9.01 8.35 12.95
CA TYR A 172 -10.26 9.07 13.21
C TYR A 172 -10.03 10.58 13.42
N ASP A 173 -8.90 10.98 14.00
CA ASP A 173 -8.53 12.40 14.17
C ASP A 173 -8.22 13.09 12.83
N SER A 174 -7.99 12.32 11.76
CA SER A 174 -7.82 12.86 10.41
C SER A 174 -9.13 13.05 9.64
N LEU A 175 -10.26 12.55 10.14
CA LEU A 175 -11.57 12.76 9.51
C LEU A 175 -12.03 14.22 9.65
N ALA A 176 -12.88 14.69 8.74
CA ALA A 176 -13.60 15.95 8.94
C ALA A 176 -14.68 15.74 9.99
N ASP A 177 -15.06 16.79 10.72
CA ASP A 177 -16.12 16.67 11.75
C ASP A 177 -17.45 16.24 11.13
N GLU A 178 -17.74 16.78 9.93
CA GLU A 178 -18.91 16.46 9.11
C GLU A 178 -18.67 15.30 8.13
N CYS A 179 -17.66 14.46 8.37
CA CYS A 179 -17.39 13.32 7.50
C CYS A 179 -18.59 12.37 7.47
N CYS A 180 -18.87 11.80 6.31
CA CYS A 180 -19.87 10.74 6.17
C CYS A 180 -19.27 9.45 5.62
N VAL A 181 -19.79 8.31 6.06
CA VAL A 181 -19.47 7.02 5.46
C VAL A 181 -20.74 6.43 4.86
N HIS A 182 -20.71 6.15 3.57
CA HIS A 182 -21.79 5.45 2.88
C HIS A 182 -21.36 4.00 2.64
N PHE A 183 -22.02 3.06 3.29
CA PHE A 183 -21.80 1.63 3.09
C PHE A 183 -23.00 1.01 2.37
N GLN A 184 -22.74 0.33 1.26
CA GLN A 184 -23.77 -0.33 0.48
C GLN A 184 -23.31 -1.73 0.07
N ARG A 185 -24.02 -2.76 0.54
CA ARG A 185 -23.90 -4.12 0.01
C ARG A 185 -25.02 -4.34 -1.00
N LYS A 186 -24.72 -4.99 -2.13
CA LYS A 186 -25.70 -5.24 -3.19
C LYS A 186 -26.96 -5.91 -2.64
N ASN A 187 -28.13 -5.43 -3.07
CA ASN A 187 -29.45 -5.89 -2.62
C ASN A 187 -29.73 -5.72 -1.11
N GLN A 188 -28.98 -4.88 -0.41
CA GLN A 188 -29.24 -4.51 0.98
C GLN A 188 -29.48 -3.01 1.11
N GLU A 189 -30.21 -2.61 2.15
CA GLU A 189 -30.40 -1.19 2.48
C GLU A 189 -29.04 -0.55 2.81
N PRO A 190 -28.76 0.65 2.27
CA PRO A 190 -27.52 1.35 2.55
C PRO A 190 -27.45 1.81 4.00
N ILE A 191 -26.26 1.76 4.58
CA ILE A 191 -25.95 2.29 5.89
C ILE A 191 -25.23 3.62 5.69
N LEU A 192 -25.72 4.67 6.35
CA LEU A 192 -25.11 5.99 6.35
C LEU A 192 -24.65 6.32 7.77
N LEU A 193 -23.34 6.48 7.96
CA LEU A 193 -22.74 6.97 9.20
C LEU A 193 -22.48 8.46 9.05
N LEU A 194 -23.04 9.27 9.94
CA LEU A 194 -22.92 10.73 9.89
C LEU A 194 -22.10 11.24 11.08
N GLY A 195 -21.03 11.96 10.76
CA GLY A 195 -20.13 12.57 11.73
C GLY A 195 -19.19 11.57 12.40
N LYS A 196 -18.12 12.10 13.02
CA LYS A 196 -17.05 11.31 13.63
C LYS A 196 -17.53 10.29 14.67
N GLU A 197 -18.49 10.66 15.51
CA GLU A 197 -18.95 9.80 16.61
C GLU A 197 -19.52 8.47 16.10
N GLN A 198 -20.42 8.52 15.10
CA GLN A 198 -20.99 7.30 14.51
C GLN A 198 -19.94 6.48 13.77
N ILE A 199 -19.04 7.16 13.05
CA ILE A 199 -17.95 6.51 12.32
C ILE A 199 -17.03 5.74 13.29
N ILE A 200 -16.61 6.35 14.40
CA ILE A 200 -15.75 5.69 15.40
C ILE A 200 -16.40 4.41 15.95
N ASN A 201 -17.71 4.42 16.16
CA ASN A 201 -18.43 3.29 16.76
C ASN A 201 -18.67 2.11 15.81
N ASP A 202 -18.82 2.37 14.50
CA ASP A 202 -19.29 1.35 13.54
C ASP A 202 -18.35 1.07 12.37
N PHE A 203 -17.43 1.97 12.03
CA PHE A 203 -16.56 1.82 10.85
C PHE A 203 -15.62 0.61 10.96
N SER A 204 -15.06 0.35 12.14
CA SER A 204 -14.19 -0.81 12.36
C SER A 204 -14.90 -2.14 12.08
N LYS A 205 -16.22 -2.24 12.31
CA LYS A 205 -17.01 -3.44 11.99
C LYS A 205 -17.04 -3.71 10.48
N ILE A 206 -17.13 -2.66 9.67
CA ILE A 206 -17.10 -2.75 8.21
C ILE A 206 -15.70 -3.12 7.73
N MET A 207 -14.67 -2.45 8.26
CA MET A 207 -13.27 -2.73 7.91
C MET A 207 -12.81 -4.13 8.34
N ASN A 208 -13.48 -4.70 9.35
CA ASN A 208 -13.27 -6.07 9.81
C ASN A 208 -13.89 -7.16 8.93
N LEU A 209 -14.50 -6.81 7.78
CA LEU A 209 -14.79 -7.78 6.72
C LEU A 209 -13.49 -8.29 6.10
N PHE A 210 -13.41 -9.60 5.88
CA PHE A 210 -12.22 -10.28 5.35
C PHE A 210 -12.56 -11.02 4.05
N PHE A 211 -11.70 -10.85 3.06
CA PHE A 211 -11.71 -11.59 1.80
C PHE A 211 -10.36 -12.25 1.60
N TYR A 212 -10.35 -13.45 1.00
CA TYR A 212 -9.13 -14.24 0.78
C TYR A 212 -8.35 -13.75 -0.45
N THR A 213 -8.10 -12.45 -0.52
CA THR A 213 -7.36 -11.75 -1.58
C THR A 213 -6.58 -10.57 -0.96
N MET A 214 -5.94 -9.73 -1.76
CA MET A 214 -5.18 -8.57 -1.31
C MET A 214 -5.89 -7.27 -1.73
N PRO A 215 -6.00 -6.24 -0.86
CA PRO A 215 -6.41 -4.91 -1.31
C PRO A 215 -5.39 -4.31 -2.29
N HIS A 216 -5.88 -3.73 -3.37
CA HIS A 216 -5.06 -2.96 -4.33
C HIS A 216 -5.66 -1.57 -4.55
N ILE A 217 -4.80 -0.57 -4.63
CA ILE A 217 -5.20 0.76 -5.11
C ILE A 217 -5.27 0.70 -6.64
N ILE A 218 -6.43 1.00 -7.21
CA ILE A 218 -6.68 1.02 -8.65
C ILE A 218 -6.88 2.46 -9.09
N ASN A 219 -6.16 2.85 -10.14
CA ASN A 219 -6.42 4.05 -10.91
C ASN A 219 -7.17 3.67 -12.19
N ASP A 220 -8.40 4.15 -12.34
CA ASP A 220 -9.16 3.92 -13.56
C ASP A 220 -8.76 4.89 -14.69
N LYS A 221 -9.26 4.61 -15.89
CA LYS A 221 -9.03 5.44 -17.08
C LYS A 221 -9.60 6.87 -16.97
N ASN A 222 -10.42 7.15 -15.97
CA ASN A 222 -11.02 8.45 -15.70
C ASN A 222 -10.29 9.21 -14.59
N ASN A 223 -9.08 8.76 -14.19
CA ASN A 223 -8.32 9.29 -13.06
C ASN A 223 -9.09 9.23 -11.73
N ARG A 224 -10.00 8.27 -11.57
CA ARG A 224 -10.57 7.93 -10.26
C ARG A 224 -9.70 6.89 -9.61
N SER A 225 -9.57 7.01 -8.31
CA SER A 225 -8.71 6.15 -7.52
C SER A 225 -9.51 5.55 -6.39
N PHE A 226 -9.48 4.23 -6.29
CA PHE A 226 -10.25 3.48 -5.32
C PHE A 226 -9.47 2.25 -4.88
N ILE A 227 -9.84 1.69 -3.74
CA ILE A 227 -9.27 0.42 -3.26
C ILE A 227 -10.23 -0.70 -3.67
N LYS A 228 -9.71 -1.73 -4.33
CA LYS A 228 -10.44 -2.98 -4.61
C LYS A 228 -9.91 -4.05 -3.66
N TYR A 229 -10.81 -4.71 -2.94
CA TYR A 229 -10.50 -5.81 -2.03
C TYR A 229 -11.57 -6.90 -2.18
N GLY A 230 -11.32 -7.85 -3.08
CA GLY A 230 -12.33 -8.84 -3.49
C GLY A 230 -13.59 -8.14 -4.03
N PRO A 231 -14.79 -8.47 -3.54
CA PRO A 231 -16.04 -7.82 -3.97
C PRO A 231 -16.17 -6.39 -3.45
N MET A 232 -15.31 -5.94 -2.53
CA MET A 232 -15.37 -4.61 -1.93
C MET A 232 -14.63 -3.56 -2.77
N THR A 233 -15.27 -2.42 -2.96
CA THR A 233 -14.70 -1.20 -3.56
C THR A 233 -14.81 -0.06 -2.54
N ILE A 234 -13.71 0.67 -2.31
CA ILE A 234 -13.67 1.81 -1.39
C ILE A 234 -13.19 3.05 -2.13
N GLU A 235 -14.01 4.09 -2.16
CA GLU A 235 -13.71 5.41 -2.71
C GLU A 235 -13.62 6.44 -1.58
N ILE A 236 -12.63 7.33 -1.65
CA ILE A 236 -12.43 8.37 -0.65
C ILE A 236 -12.76 9.73 -1.29
N GLY A 237 -13.80 10.39 -0.81
CA GLY A 237 -14.16 11.74 -1.23
C GLY A 237 -13.45 12.77 -0.35
N ARG A 238 -12.57 13.58 -0.96
CA ARG A 238 -11.89 14.69 -0.26
C ARG A 238 -11.43 15.81 -1.19
N SER A 239 -11.11 16.96 -0.59
CA SER A 239 -10.30 17.99 -1.24
C SER A 239 -8.83 17.56 -1.34
N LEU A 240 -8.10 18.08 -2.35
CA LEU A 240 -6.71 17.74 -2.67
C LEU A 240 -5.73 17.80 -1.46
N ALA A 241 -6.02 18.60 -0.44
CA ALA A 241 -5.36 18.63 0.87
C ALA A 241 -6.42 18.68 1.99
N GLY A 242 -6.10 18.17 3.18
CA GLY A 242 -6.99 18.22 4.36
C GLY A 242 -7.65 16.89 4.76
N PRO A 243 -8.62 16.93 5.68
CA PRO A 243 -9.30 15.74 6.18
C PRO A 243 -10.16 15.05 5.11
N ALA A 244 -10.48 13.77 5.31
CA ALA A 244 -11.46 13.08 4.46
C ALA A 244 -12.88 13.57 4.77
N ASN A 245 -13.65 13.87 3.71
CA ASN A 245 -15.02 14.37 3.82
C ASN A 245 -16.05 13.25 3.61
N SER A 246 -15.72 12.24 2.81
CA SER A 246 -16.54 11.04 2.69
C SER A 246 -15.71 9.79 2.43
N VAL A 247 -16.25 8.64 2.84
CA VAL A 247 -15.79 7.32 2.41
C VAL A 247 -17.00 6.55 1.88
N HIS A 248 -16.91 6.07 0.65
CA HIS A 248 -17.94 5.24 0.03
C HIS A 248 -17.43 3.81 -0.08
N ILE A 249 -18.16 2.87 0.51
CA ILE A 249 -17.83 1.46 0.53
C ILE A 249 -18.96 0.72 -0.17
N TYR A 250 -18.64 0.00 -1.23
CA TYR A 250 -19.57 -0.82 -1.99
C TYR A 250 -19.12 -2.28 -2.01
N ILE A 251 -20.03 -3.23 -1.80
CA ILE A 251 -19.74 -4.67 -1.88
C ILE A 251 -20.72 -5.34 -2.85
N ASP A 252 -20.18 -6.03 -3.86
CA ASP A 252 -20.95 -6.88 -4.79
C ASP A 252 -20.49 -8.34 -4.68
N ASP A 253 -21.18 -9.15 -3.88
CA ASP A 253 -20.86 -10.58 -3.71
C ASP A 253 -21.23 -11.46 -4.93
N SER A 254 -21.71 -10.89 -6.03
CA SER A 254 -21.89 -11.66 -7.27
C SER A 254 -20.63 -11.75 -8.13
N GLU A 255 -19.60 -10.99 -7.76
CA GLU A 255 -18.24 -11.12 -8.30
C GLU A 255 -17.45 -12.15 -7.46
N ASP A 256 -17.84 -13.42 -7.53
CA ASP A 256 -17.04 -14.56 -7.05
C ASP A 256 -16.34 -15.29 -8.21
#